data_AF-A0A817HP86-F1
#
_entry.id   AF-A0A817HP86-F1
#
_cell.length_a   1.000
_cell.length_b   1.000
_cell.length_c   1.000
_cell.angle_alpha   90.00
_cell.angle_beta   90.00
_cell.angle_gamma   90.00
#
_symmetry.space_group_name_H-M   'P 1'
#
loop_
_entity.id
_entity.type
_entity.pdbx_description
1 polymer ?
#
loop_
_entity_poly.entity_id
_entity_poly.type
_entity_poly.pdbx_seq_one_letter_code
_entity_poly.pdbx_strand_id
1 'polypeptide(L)'
;MSENDDYQIAVIDNEIDARVCAKLVAEEFASHEDLAHFAQSTPEELFIEWLWPLTSALFHEKLSLLMRYRPTNEIVATVIASDLYLYCKKYPYDTFSPASDDPVLDLLAEALDEFVHHDFDHELKPNMVLFISVGATRLEHTGKKLAAQLRAHLCNYAREIHRFQYALVQTTNPATRHIYVKKMNGKEMRIIDPVTWIWKKKGDGLSYPLKDYKAKCGNGFDDATLEKLQNDLKPNMTKISKNPNQIPKWLNVNRDLIPDFIVTDPKQSPVWEITGAEFSKSKQHTANGISIRFPRVTKVRDDKTWKEATNFDYLTELFEKSKPSKKENDEDEDEENLFHFGDTNDNNNNNNSSNNNNSPQKPTKDTNKGTIRIDTCHLSPYWAHKRYRKEYKSL
;
A
#
# COMPACT_ATOMS: atom_id res chain seq x y z
N MET A 1 -5.97 38.81 4.39
CA MET A 1 -6.95 38.97 5.48
C MET A 1 -6.54 38.03 6.59
N SER A 2 -6.18 38.58 7.76
CA SER A 2 -5.76 37.86 8.99
C SER A 2 -5.06 36.52 8.78
N GLU A 3 -3.72 36.55 8.70
CA GLU A 3 -2.96 35.45 9.30
C GLU A 3 -3.29 35.44 10.80
N ASN A 4 -3.39 34.25 11.39
CA ASN A 4 -3.90 34.08 12.74
C ASN A 4 -2.74 34.21 13.72
N ASP A 5 -2.35 35.46 14.02
CA ASP A 5 -1.05 35.80 14.64
C ASP A 5 -0.86 35.19 16.05
N ASP A 6 -1.94 34.72 16.69
CA ASP A 6 -1.88 33.91 17.91
C ASP A 6 -1.14 32.56 17.74
N TYR A 7 -0.77 32.14 16.53
CA TYR A 7 -0.21 30.82 16.25
C TYR A 7 1.16 30.89 15.59
N GLN A 8 2.09 30.05 16.05
CA GLN A 8 3.46 29.94 15.53
C GLN A 8 3.75 28.51 15.07
N ILE A 9 4.13 28.35 13.81
CA ILE A 9 4.65 27.08 13.29
C ILE A 9 6.16 27.01 13.55
N ALA A 10 6.66 25.83 13.92
CA ALA A 10 8.09 25.55 14.07
C ALA A 10 8.43 24.12 13.61
N VAL A 11 9.71 23.88 13.32
CA VAL A 11 10.23 22.53 13.09
C VAL A 11 10.38 21.81 14.42
N ILE A 12 10.08 20.52 14.47
CA ILE A 12 10.38 19.65 15.61
C ILE A 12 11.84 19.22 15.47
N ASP A 13 12.73 19.86 16.23
CA ASP A 13 14.19 19.65 16.16
C ASP A 13 14.83 19.13 17.45
N ASN A 14 14.03 18.96 18.51
CA ASN A 14 14.45 18.61 19.85
C ASN A 14 13.55 17.52 20.48
N GLU A 15 14.12 16.73 21.40
CA GLU A 15 13.45 15.58 22.00
C GLU A 15 12.21 15.96 22.83
N ILE A 16 12.24 17.12 23.51
CA ILE A 16 11.15 17.57 24.38
C ILE A 16 9.89 17.83 23.55
N ASP A 17 10.03 18.61 22.47
CA ASP A 17 8.91 18.92 21.58
C ASP A 17 8.46 17.71 20.77
N ALA A 18 9.38 16.84 20.36
CA ALA A 18 9.06 15.53 19.75
C ALA A 18 8.18 14.69 20.68
N ARG A 19 8.50 14.65 21.98
CA ARG A 19 7.76 13.88 22.98
C ARG A 19 6.39 14.47 23.30
N VAL A 20 6.27 15.80 23.34
CA VAL A 20 4.98 16.48 23.48
C VAL A 20 4.10 16.29 22.24
N CYS A 21 4.68 16.32 21.03
CA CYS A 21 3.95 16.04 19.80
C CYS A 21 3.42 14.59 19.77
N ALA A 22 4.24 13.60 20.13
CA ALA A 22 3.80 12.21 20.21
C ALA A 22 2.65 12.01 21.20
N LYS A 23 2.68 12.67 22.37
CA LYS A 23 1.56 12.67 23.33
C LYS A 23 0.29 13.30 22.77
N LEU A 24 0.39 14.48 22.16
CA LEU A 24 -0.76 15.17 21.56
C LEU A 24 -1.46 14.30 20.52
N VAL A 25 -0.69 13.61 19.66
CA VAL A 25 -1.27 12.66 18.70
C VAL A 25 -1.95 11.50 19.41
N ALA A 26 -1.37 10.92 20.47
CA ALA A 26 -1.97 9.81 21.21
C ALA A 26 -3.28 10.19 21.93
N GLU A 27 -3.28 11.35 22.60
CA GLU A 27 -4.45 11.95 23.28
C GLU A 27 -5.63 12.15 22.31
N GLU A 28 -5.36 12.77 21.16
CA GLU A 28 -6.38 13.04 20.13
C GLU A 28 -6.78 11.77 19.38
N PHE A 29 -5.88 10.80 19.17
CA PHE A 29 -6.19 9.57 18.43
C PHE A 29 -7.11 8.65 19.25
N ALA A 30 -6.76 8.32 20.49
CA ALA A 30 -7.62 7.50 21.36
C ALA A 30 -9.02 8.12 21.56
N SER A 31 -9.11 9.46 21.52
CA SER A 31 -10.37 10.19 21.73
C SER A 31 -11.23 10.35 20.47
N HIS A 32 -10.60 10.57 19.31
CA HIS A 32 -11.26 11.14 18.13
C HIS A 32 -10.83 10.53 16.78
N GLU A 33 -9.81 9.67 16.75
CA GLU A 33 -9.44 8.96 15.52
C GLU A 33 -10.15 7.61 15.47
N ASP A 34 -10.77 7.35 14.31
CA ASP A 34 -11.69 6.26 14.13
C ASP A 34 -11.00 4.88 14.34
N LEU A 35 -9.83 4.64 13.75
CA LEU A 35 -9.14 3.35 13.84
C LEU A 35 -8.60 3.08 15.25
N ALA A 36 -8.12 4.09 15.98
CA ALA A 36 -7.75 3.95 17.40
C ALA A 36 -8.96 3.55 18.28
N HIS A 37 -10.14 4.15 18.05
CA HIS A 37 -11.37 3.71 18.73
C HIS A 37 -11.78 2.28 18.32
N PHE A 38 -11.54 1.84 17.07
CA PHE A 38 -11.77 0.45 16.66
C PHE A 38 -10.85 -0.54 17.38
N ALA A 39 -9.56 -0.21 17.49
CA ALA A 39 -8.56 -0.99 18.21
C ALA A 39 -8.74 -0.97 19.76
N GLN A 40 -9.54 -0.03 20.28
CA GLN A 40 -9.75 0.23 21.72
C GLN A 40 -8.48 0.68 22.46
N SER A 41 -7.50 1.22 21.74
CA SER A 41 -6.20 1.63 22.27
C SER A 41 -6.29 2.85 23.19
N THR A 42 -5.62 2.78 24.34
CA THR A 42 -5.43 3.92 25.25
C THR A 42 -4.41 4.94 24.70
N PRO A 43 -4.44 6.20 25.18
CA PRO A 43 -3.37 7.17 24.88
C PRO A 43 -1.99 6.65 25.29
N GLU A 44 -1.91 5.91 26.39
CA GLU A 44 -0.67 5.31 26.90
C GLU A 44 -0.11 4.26 25.94
N GLU A 45 -0.93 3.33 25.44
CA GLU A 45 -0.51 2.30 24.48
C GLU A 45 -0.11 2.93 23.14
N LEU A 46 -0.93 3.84 22.59
CA LEU A 46 -0.60 4.56 21.35
C LEU A 46 0.70 5.36 21.47
N PHE A 47 0.96 5.96 22.64
CA PHE A 47 2.20 6.68 22.90
C PHE A 47 3.40 5.73 22.97
N ILE A 48 3.32 4.64 23.76
CA ILE A 48 4.47 3.76 24.04
C ILE A 48 4.83 2.91 22.82
N GLU A 49 3.85 2.22 22.22
CA GLU A 49 4.12 1.18 21.21
C GLU A 49 4.36 1.75 19.81
N TRP A 50 3.78 2.93 19.50
CA TRP A 50 3.80 3.50 18.14
C TRP A 50 4.36 4.92 18.08
N LEU A 51 3.70 5.89 18.72
CA LEU A 51 3.91 7.31 18.41
C LEU A 51 5.22 7.86 18.99
N TRP A 52 5.67 7.39 20.15
CA TRP A 52 6.99 7.74 20.67
C TRP A 52 8.13 7.08 19.89
N PRO A 53 8.12 5.75 19.62
CA PRO A 53 9.08 5.12 18.70
C PRO A 53 9.16 5.83 17.35
N LEU A 54 8.02 6.14 16.72
CA LEU A 54 7.97 6.85 15.44
C LEU A 54 8.53 8.28 15.51
N THR A 55 8.12 9.07 16.50
CA THR A 55 8.50 10.50 16.54
C THR A 55 9.96 10.68 16.99
N SER A 56 10.42 9.89 17.95
CA SER A 56 11.84 9.86 18.36
C SER A 56 12.76 9.36 17.24
N ALA A 57 12.27 8.46 16.39
CA ALA A 57 12.98 7.96 15.22
C ALA A 57 13.15 8.96 14.08
N LEU A 58 12.37 10.05 14.04
CA LEU A 58 12.21 10.93 12.86
C LEU A 58 12.51 12.41 13.08
N PHE A 59 12.46 12.95 14.31
CA PHE A 59 12.63 14.41 14.53
C PHE A 59 14.00 14.94 14.04
N HIS A 60 15.04 14.10 14.05
CA HIS A 60 16.35 14.43 13.50
C HIS A 60 16.36 14.71 11.98
N GLU A 61 15.38 14.22 11.21
CA GLU A 61 15.22 14.55 9.77
C GLU A 61 14.79 16.01 9.56
N LYS A 62 14.25 16.67 10.60
CA LYS A 62 13.74 18.05 10.55
C LYS A 62 12.62 18.27 9.52
N LEU A 63 11.90 17.21 9.17
CA LEU A 63 10.73 17.23 8.27
C LEU A 63 9.39 17.32 9.01
N SER A 64 9.36 17.06 10.33
CA SER A 64 8.16 17.13 11.15
C SER A 64 7.96 18.54 11.73
N LEU A 65 6.72 19.03 11.76
CA LEU A 65 6.38 20.40 12.21
C LEU A 65 5.37 20.41 13.37
N LEU A 66 5.55 21.36 14.29
CA LEU A 66 4.61 21.67 15.37
C LEU A 66 3.96 23.04 15.14
N MET A 67 2.84 23.28 15.83
CA MET A 67 2.25 24.61 15.97
C MET A 67 1.99 24.91 17.45
N ARG A 68 2.53 26.05 17.93
CA ARG A 68 2.25 26.60 19.26
C ARG A 68 1.14 27.65 19.21
N TYR A 69 0.36 27.72 20.29
CA TYR A 69 -0.53 28.85 20.58
C TYR A 69 0.22 29.85 21.46
N ARG A 70 0.54 31.03 20.92
CA ARG A 70 1.43 32.02 21.58
C ARG A 70 0.96 32.44 22.99
N PRO A 71 -0.34 32.63 23.29
CA PRO A 71 -0.79 33.04 24.63
C PRO A 71 -0.47 32.06 25.76
N THR A 72 -0.33 30.76 25.49
CA THR A 72 0.03 29.73 26.49
C THR A 72 1.39 29.06 26.22
N ASN A 73 1.97 29.27 25.03
CA ASN A 73 3.16 28.59 24.49
C ASN A 73 3.00 27.06 24.30
N GLU A 74 1.80 26.51 24.51
CA GLU A 74 1.48 25.09 24.35
C GLU A 74 1.51 24.68 22.88
N ILE A 75 1.92 23.44 22.62
CA ILE A 75 1.79 22.80 21.31
C ILE A 75 0.33 22.36 21.15
N VAL A 76 -0.34 22.85 20.11
CA VAL A 76 -1.78 22.65 19.87
C VAL A 76 -2.08 21.93 18.55
N ALA A 77 -1.08 21.79 17.67
CA ALA A 77 -1.14 20.90 16.52
C ALA A 77 0.26 20.39 16.16
N THR A 78 0.31 19.24 15.49
CA THR A 78 1.56 18.66 15.01
C THR A 78 1.33 17.83 13.74
N VAL A 79 2.37 17.69 12.94
CA VAL A 79 2.43 16.79 11.78
C VAL A 79 3.81 16.16 11.73
N ILE A 80 3.83 14.83 11.79
CA ILE A 80 5.02 14.01 11.68
C ILE A 80 5.17 13.58 10.22
N ALA A 81 6.38 13.75 9.69
CA ALA A 81 6.73 13.41 8.32
C ALA A 81 8.21 13.03 8.22
N SER A 82 8.53 12.21 7.21
CA SER A 82 9.87 11.71 6.91
C SER A 82 10.14 11.72 5.40
N ASP A 83 11.38 11.43 5.02
CA ASP A 83 11.68 10.96 3.67
C ASP A 83 11.13 9.52 3.50
N LEU A 84 10.34 9.27 2.46
CA LEU A 84 9.80 7.93 2.18
C LEU A 84 10.92 6.91 1.89
N TYR A 85 12.01 7.33 1.23
CA TYR A 85 13.13 6.44 0.92
C TYR A 85 13.88 6.00 2.18
N LEU A 86 14.09 6.93 3.13
CA LEU A 86 14.70 6.60 4.42
C LEU A 86 13.75 5.77 5.29
N TYR A 87 12.45 6.07 5.26
CA TYR A 87 11.43 5.29 5.94
C TYR A 87 11.40 3.83 5.46
N CYS A 88 11.28 3.58 4.15
CA CYS A 88 11.27 2.22 3.59
C CYS A 88 12.60 1.47 3.79
N LYS A 89 13.74 2.17 3.93
CA LYS A 89 15.01 1.54 4.33
C LYS A 89 15.08 1.16 5.81
N LYS A 90 14.42 1.92 6.68
CA LYS A 90 14.40 1.70 8.14
C LYS A 90 13.32 0.70 8.56
N TYR A 91 12.22 0.68 7.82
CA TYR A 91 11.05 -0.18 8.00
C TYR A 91 10.77 -0.91 6.67
N PRO A 92 11.64 -1.85 6.25
CA PRO A 92 11.42 -2.62 5.03
C PRO A 92 10.15 -3.47 5.16
N TYR A 93 9.26 -3.39 4.16
CA TYR A 93 8.05 -4.20 4.15
C TYR A 93 8.38 -5.64 3.78
N ASP A 94 8.56 -6.48 4.81
CA ASP A 94 8.69 -7.92 4.61
C ASP A 94 7.31 -8.55 4.38
N THR A 95 7.07 -8.98 3.15
CA THR A 95 5.87 -9.73 2.73
C THR A 95 5.75 -11.09 3.40
N PHE A 96 6.87 -11.68 3.88
CA PHE A 96 6.93 -12.99 4.53
C PHE A 96 6.89 -12.92 6.06
N SER A 97 7.22 -11.77 6.65
CA SER A 97 7.02 -11.54 8.09
C SER A 97 5.54 -11.73 8.45
N PRO A 98 5.21 -12.41 9.56
CA PRO A 98 3.82 -12.63 9.97
C PRO A 98 3.06 -11.31 10.12
N ALA A 99 1.72 -11.39 10.08
CA ALA A 99 0.89 -10.24 10.46
C ALA A 99 1.29 -9.75 11.85
N SER A 100 1.39 -8.44 12.05
CA SER A 100 1.58 -7.91 13.39
C SER A 100 0.30 -8.12 14.23
N ASP A 101 0.41 -8.04 15.55
CA ASP A 101 -0.79 -8.05 16.41
C ASP A 101 -1.61 -6.74 16.28
N ASP A 102 -1.12 -5.73 15.53
CA ASP A 102 -1.87 -4.52 15.19
C ASP A 102 -2.51 -4.62 13.78
N PRO A 103 -3.86 -4.65 13.68
CA PRO A 103 -4.55 -4.82 12.42
C PRO A 103 -4.47 -3.59 11.48
N VAL A 104 -4.15 -2.41 12.02
CA VAL A 104 -4.12 -1.13 11.33
C VAL A 104 -2.73 -0.86 10.75
N LEU A 105 -1.66 -1.21 11.48
CA LEU A 105 -0.29 -1.07 10.99
C LEU A 105 -0.04 -1.95 9.76
N ASP A 106 -0.52 -3.20 9.74
CA ASP A 106 -0.46 -4.08 8.56
C ASP A 106 -1.15 -3.45 7.33
N LEU A 107 -2.32 -2.82 7.53
CA LEU A 107 -3.11 -2.17 6.48
C LEU A 107 -2.44 -0.89 5.94
N LEU A 108 -1.86 -0.09 6.83
CA LEU A 108 -1.05 1.08 6.45
C LEU A 108 0.25 0.67 5.74
N ALA A 109 0.84 -0.47 6.09
CA ALA A 109 2.04 -0.99 5.46
C ALA A 109 1.77 -1.52 4.03
N GLU A 110 0.70 -2.28 3.80
CA GLU A 110 0.31 -2.67 2.42
C GLU A 110 -0.07 -1.44 1.58
N ALA A 111 -0.75 -0.45 2.18
CA ALA A 111 -1.07 0.82 1.52
C ALA A 111 0.18 1.68 1.18
N LEU A 112 1.34 1.33 1.74
CA LEU A 112 2.64 1.95 1.45
C LEU A 112 3.37 1.16 0.35
N ASP A 113 3.39 -0.17 0.45
CA ASP A 113 3.97 -1.11 -0.52
C ASP A 113 3.33 -0.95 -1.91
N GLU A 114 1.99 -0.99 -1.98
CA GLU A 114 1.24 -0.77 -3.23
C GLU A 114 1.46 0.64 -3.81
N PHE A 115 1.74 1.66 -2.98
CA PHE A 115 2.15 2.96 -3.51
C PHE A 115 3.54 2.91 -4.14
N VAL A 116 4.54 2.43 -3.40
CA VAL A 116 5.95 2.42 -3.83
C VAL A 116 6.18 1.52 -5.04
N HIS A 117 5.42 0.43 -5.19
CA HIS A 117 5.64 -0.57 -6.24
C HIS A 117 4.63 -0.55 -7.39
N HIS A 118 3.45 0.07 -7.24
CA HIS A 118 2.39 0.06 -8.27
C HIS A 118 1.80 1.44 -8.60
N ASP A 119 1.51 2.29 -7.61
CA ASP A 119 0.87 3.59 -7.87
C ASP A 119 1.88 4.73 -8.17
N PHE A 120 3.16 4.60 -7.78
CA PHE A 120 4.21 5.58 -8.03
C PHE A 120 4.99 5.29 -9.32
N ASP A 121 5.01 6.28 -10.21
CA ASP A 121 5.50 6.20 -11.59
C ASP A 121 7.03 6.34 -11.74
N HIS A 122 7.79 6.27 -10.64
CA HIS A 122 9.23 6.55 -10.59
C HIS A 122 9.98 5.64 -9.61
N GLU A 123 11.28 5.42 -9.88
CA GLU A 123 12.21 4.81 -8.92
C GLU A 123 12.37 5.73 -7.68
N LEU A 124 11.99 5.23 -6.49
CA LEU A 124 12.02 5.98 -5.24
C LEU A 124 13.46 6.33 -4.80
N LYS A 125 13.70 7.62 -4.48
CA LYS A 125 15.03 8.17 -4.15
C LYS A 125 14.97 9.12 -2.94
N PRO A 126 16.12 9.38 -2.27
CA PRO A 126 16.19 10.41 -1.23
C PRO A 126 15.68 11.76 -1.72
N ASN A 127 15.05 12.53 -0.84
CA ASN A 127 14.48 13.86 -1.09
C ASN A 127 13.46 13.90 -2.25
N MET A 128 12.85 12.76 -2.61
CA MET A 128 11.88 12.66 -3.71
C MET A 128 10.43 12.77 -3.22
N VAL A 129 10.03 11.88 -2.30
CA VAL A 129 8.67 11.77 -1.76
C VAL A 129 8.67 12.03 -0.25
N LEU A 130 7.97 13.08 0.16
CA LEU A 130 7.71 13.37 1.58
C LEU A 130 6.60 12.44 2.07
N PHE A 131 6.90 11.53 3.00
CA PHE A 131 5.87 10.70 3.63
C PHE A 131 5.28 11.44 4.83
N ILE A 132 4.00 11.82 4.77
CA ILE A 132 3.30 12.44 5.89
C ILE A 132 2.52 11.34 6.63
N SER A 133 3.12 10.85 7.72
CA SER A 133 2.66 9.64 8.41
C SER A 133 1.50 9.88 9.38
N VAL A 134 1.57 10.91 10.23
CA VAL A 134 0.55 11.18 11.25
C VAL A 134 0.47 12.67 11.61
N GLY A 135 -0.66 13.17 12.12
CA GLY A 135 -0.74 14.55 12.59
C GLY A 135 -2.11 14.99 13.11
N ALA A 136 -2.12 15.56 14.32
CA ALA A 136 -3.31 15.92 15.08
C ALA A 136 -3.43 17.44 15.32
N THR A 137 -4.55 17.89 15.89
CA THR A 137 -4.81 19.29 16.26
C THR A 137 -5.82 19.27 17.39
N ARG A 138 -5.46 19.83 18.55
CA ARG A 138 -6.27 19.77 19.77
C ARG A 138 -7.70 20.21 19.53
N LEU A 139 -8.67 19.48 20.08
CA LEU A 139 -10.11 19.70 19.83
C LEU A 139 -10.52 21.18 19.99
N GLU A 140 -10.04 21.84 21.06
CA GLU A 140 -10.27 23.26 21.41
C GLU A 140 -9.74 24.27 20.36
N HIS A 141 -8.86 23.82 19.48
CA HIS A 141 -8.25 24.58 18.39
C HIS A 141 -8.71 24.12 16.98
N THR A 142 -9.65 23.16 16.90
CA THR A 142 -10.32 22.82 15.65
C THR A 142 -11.22 23.96 15.14
N GLY A 143 -11.72 23.84 13.91
CA GLY A 143 -12.48 24.91 13.22
C GLY A 143 -11.61 26.08 12.74
N LYS A 144 -10.59 26.49 13.50
CA LYS A 144 -9.65 27.62 13.25
C LYS A 144 -8.71 27.42 12.04
N LYS A 145 -8.97 26.43 11.16
CA LYS A 145 -8.21 26.05 9.95
C LYS A 145 -6.74 25.60 10.15
N LEU A 146 -6.21 25.63 11.38
CA LEU A 146 -4.83 25.30 11.73
C LEU A 146 -4.33 23.99 11.09
N ALA A 147 -5.13 22.93 11.19
CA ALA A 147 -4.80 21.60 10.63
C ALA A 147 -4.47 21.62 9.13
N ALA A 148 -5.05 22.54 8.35
CA ALA A 148 -4.76 22.73 6.93
C ALA A 148 -3.60 23.71 6.70
N GLN A 149 -3.48 24.75 7.53
CA GLN A 149 -2.35 25.70 7.47
C GLN A 149 -1.02 24.99 7.75
N LEU A 150 -0.96 24.15 8.79
CA LEU A 150 0.22 23.38 9.15
C LEU A 150 0.66 22.41 8.05
N ARG A 151 -0.29 21.68 7.44
CA ARG A 151 -0.05 20.76 6.32
C ARG A 151 0.41 21.48 5.05
N ALA A 152 -0.16 22.64 4.74
CA ALA A 152 0.28 23.49 3.63
C ALA A 152 1.69 24.09 3.87
N HIS A 153 1.98 24.51 5.10
CA HIS A 153 3.31 24.99 5.47
C HIS A 153 4.36 23.88 5.36
N LEU A 154 4.06 22.66 5.85
CA LEU A 154 4.91 21.47 5.67
C LEU A 154 5.23 21.21 4.19
N CYS A 155 4.21 21.19 3.33
CA CYS A 155 4.39 20.96 1.89
C CYS A 155 5.29 22.01 1.22
N ASN A 156 5.19 23.29 1.62
CA ASN A 156 6.07 24.34 1.11
C ASN A 156 7.48 24.23 1.68
N TYR A 157 7.62 24.04 3.00
CA TYR A 157 8.90 23.86 3.68
C TYR A 157 9.72 22.70 3.09
N ALA A 158 9.09 21.54 2.88
CA ALA A 158 9.72 20.37 2.29
C ALA A 158 10.18 20.62 0.84
N ARG A 159 9.38 21.32 0.03
CA ARG A 159 9.74 21.71 -1.35
C ARG A 159 10.86 22.75 -1.40
N GLU A 160 10.88 23.72 -0.50
CA GLU A 160 11.78 24.88 -0.57
C GLU A 160 13.15 24.60 0.06
N ILE A 161 13.16 23.98 1.24
CA ILE A 161 14.37 23.68 2.00
C ILE A 161 14.96 22.34 1.56
N HIS A 162 14.12 21.29 1.53
CA HIS A 162 14.54 19.90 1.33
C HIS A 162 14.31 19.37 -0.09
N ARG A 163 13.80 20.22 -1.01
CA ARG A 163 13.62 19.98 -2.44
C ARG A 163 12.63 18.89 -2.86
N PHE A 164 11.82 18.34 -1.95
CA PHE A 164 10.81 17.32 -2.27
C PHE A 164 9.88 17.73 -3.42
N GLN A 165 9.65 16.81 -4.35
CA GLN A 165 8.79 17.02 -5.53
C GLN A 165 7.40 16.38 -5.37
N TYR A 166 7.32 15.31 -4.57
CA TYR A 166 6.10 14.56 -4.27
C TYR A 166 5.86 14.51 -2.76
N ALA A 167 4.60 14.33 -2.35
CA ALA A 167 4.22 14.00 -0.99
C ALA A 167 3.19 12.87 -1.00
N LEU A 168 3.43 11.81 -0.23
CA LEU A 168 2.49 10.74 0.02
C LEU A 168 1.78 10.98 1.35
N VAL A 169 0.46 10.79 1.35
CA VAL A 169 -0.36 10.87 2.57
C VAL A 169 -1.27 9.65 2.69
N GLN A 170 -1.21 8.98 3.83
CA GLN A 170 -2.23 8.02 4.24
C GLN A 170 -3.30 8.74 5.08
N THR A 171 -4.58 8.54 4.75
CA THR A 171 -5.68 9.27 5.38
C THR A 171 -6.77 8.33 5.87
N THR A 172 -7.03 8.33 7.17
CA THR A 172 -7.92 7.39 7.85
C THR A 172 -9.33 7.95 8.09
N ASN A 173 -9.43 9.27 8.27
CA ASN A 173 -10.68 9.98 8.56
C ASN A 173 -11.08 10.97 7.43
N PRO A 174 -12.40 11.22 7.23
CA PRO A 174 -12.88 12.07 6.14
C PRO A 174 -12.39 13.53 6.19
N ALA A 175 -12.15 14.07 7.39
CA ALA A 175 -11.68 15.44 7.57
C ALA A 175 -10.26 15.64 7.02
N THR A 176 -9.35 14.71 7.32
CA THR A 176 -7.96 14.73 6.82
C THR A 176 -7.92 14.51 5.31
N ARG A 177 -8.68 13.54 4.79
CA ARG A 177 -8.86 13.32 3.35
C ARG A 177 -9.35 14.59 2.63
N HIS A 178 -10.37 15.26 3.18
CA HIS A 178 -10.90 16.50 2.60
C HIS A 178 -9.87 17.64 2.60
N ILE A 179 -8.97 17.74 3.59
CA ILE A 179 -7.89 18.74 3.57
C ILE A 179 -6.99 18.50 2.36
N TYR A 180 -6.43 17.30 2.20
CA TYR A 180 -5.48 17.05 1.11
C TYR A 180 -6.16 17.06 -0.27
N VAL A 181 -7.22 16.29 -0.47
CA VAL A 181 -7.88 16.12 -1.78
C VAL A 181 -8.63 17.37 -2.22
N LYS A 182 -9.25 18.14 -1.31
CA LYS A 182 -10.11 19.29 -1.68
C LYS A 182 -9.57 20.67 -1.33
N LYS A 183 -8.65 20.81 -0.37
CA LYS A 183 -8.03 22.13 -0.03
C LYS A 183 -6.60 22.27 -0.52
N MET A 184 -5.89 21.16 -0.72
CA MET A 184 -4.49 21.15 -1.19
C MET A 184 -4.35 20.56 -2.60
N ASN A 185 -5.48 20.27 -3.27
CA ASN A 185 -5.56 19.76 -4.64
C ASN A 185 -4.75 18.45 -4.86
N GLY A 186 -4.69 17.60 -3.84
CA GLY A 186 -4.06 16.28 -3.94
C GLY A 186 -4.85 15.29 -4.79
N LYS A 187 -4.14 14.43 -5.50
CA LYS A 187 -4.69 13.32 -6.28
C LYS A 187 -4.97 12.14 -5.34
N GLU A 188 -6.20 11.66 -5.34
CA GLU A 188 -6.52 10.39 -4.71
C GLU A 188 -6.05 9.25 -5.61
N MET A 189 -5.07 8.47 -5.13
CA MET A 189 -4.54 7.32 -5.87
C MET A 189 -5.42 6.09 -5.62
N ARG A 190 -5.82 5.89 -4.36
CA ARG A 190 -6.44 4.65 -3.90
C ARG A 190 -7.38 4.90 -2.74
N ILE A 191 -8.53 4.21 -2.76
CA ILE A 191 -9.39 4.02 -1.58
C ILE A 191 -9.29 2.54 -1.22
N ILE A 192 -8.94 2.25 0.03
CA ILE A 192 -8.85 0.89 0.59
C ILE A 192 -10.00 0.75 1.57
N ASP A 193 -10.82 -0.29 1.40
CA ASP A 193 -11.93 -0.56 2.31
C ASP A 193 -11.60 -1.76 3.21
N PRO A 194 -11.50 -1.58 4.54
CA PRO A 194 -11.22 -2.67 5.48
C PRO A 194 -12.22 -3.84 5.43
N VAL A 195 -13.44 -3.68 4.86
CA VAL A 195 -14.37 -4.82 4.69
C VAL A 195 -13.99 -5.74 3.53
N THR A 196 -13.14 -5.29 2.60
CA THR A 196 -12.61 -6.12 1.51
C THR A 196 -11.40 -6.96 1.93
N TRP A 197 -10.82 -6.66 3.09
CA TRP A 197 -9.78 -7.45 3.73
C TRP A 197 -10.35 -8.64 4.49
N ILE A 198 -9.58 -9.72 4.58
CA ILE A 198 -10.05 -11.00 5.15
C ILE A 198 -9.70 -11.04 6.63
N TRP A 199 -10.70 -10.99 7.50
CA TRP A 199 -10.53 -11.08 8.94
C TRP A 199 -10.57 -12.54 9.42
N LYS A 200 -9.68 -12.91 10.35
CA LYS A 200 -9.70 -14.22 11.03
C LYS A 200 -9.86 -14.01 12.53
N LYS A 201 -10.61 -14.90 13.20
CA LYS A 201 -10.56 -15.00 14.67
C LYS A 201 -9.32 -15.78 15.11
N LYS A 202 -8.64 -15.26 16.12
CA LYS A 202 -7.61 -15.92 16.94
C LYS A 202 -8.32 -16.79 17.99
N GLY A 203 -7.60 -17.73 18.61
CA GLY A 203 -8.20 -18.72 19.53
C GLY A 203 -8.77 -18.13 20.84
N ASP A 204 -8.43 -16.89 21.13
CA ASP A 204 -8.89 -16.06 22.26
C ASP A 204 -10.16 -15.23 21.94
N GLY A 205 -10.59 -15.20 20.67
CA GLY A 205 -11.76 -14.45 20.18
C GLY A 205 -11.43 -13.19 19.38
N LEU A 206 -10.21 -12.64 19.50
CA LEU A 206 -9.81 -11.40 18.80
C LEU A 206 -9.79 -11.59 17.28
N SER A 207 -10.23 -10.57 16.55
CA SER A 207 -10.27 -10.60 15.08
C SER A 207 -9.17 -9.73 14.48
N TYR A 208 -8.34 -10.32 13.62
CA TYR A 208 -7.18 -9.67 12.99
C TYR A 208 -7.18 -9.90 11.47
N PRO A 209 -6.60 -8.99 10.67
CA PRO A 209 -6.51 -9.14 9.23
C PRO A 209 -5.53 -10.25 8.88
N LEU A 210 -5.90 -11.03 7.87
CA LEU A 210 -5.23 -12.28 7.60
C LEU A 210 -4.18 -12.14 6.51
N LYS A 211 -2.94 -11.84 6.90
CA LYS A 211 -1.73 -12.00 6.08
C LYS A 211 -1.36 -13.48 5.79
N ASP A 212 -2.35 -14.39 5.70
CA ASP A 212 -2.16 -15.68 5.00
C ASP A 212 -2.08 -15.35 3.50
N TYR A 213 -0.87 -15.17 2.97
CA TYR A 213 -0.61 -15.11 1.52
C TYR A 213 -0.80 -16.48 0.82
N LYS A 214 -1.89 -17.19 1.17
CA LYS A 214 -2.45 -18.27 0.34
C LYS A 214 -3.37 -17.63 -0.70
N ALA A 215 -2.76 -17.24 -1.82
CA ALA A 215 -3.35 -16.42 -2.88
C ALA A 215 -4.82 -16.74 -3.17
N LYS A 216 -5.72 -15.91 -2.64
CA LYS A 216 -7.13 -15.87 -2.99
C LYS A 216 -7.30 -14.81 -4.06
N CYS A 217 -7.95 -15.15 -5.16
CA CYS A 217 -8.35 -14.15 -6.13
C CYS A 217 -9.42 -13.24 -5.51
N GLY A 218 -9.19 -11.92 -5.53
CA GLY A 218 -10.18 -10.93 -5.14
C GLY A 218 -11.41 -11.05 -6.02
N ASN A 219 -12.61 -11.06 -5.43
CA ASN A 219 -13.83 -11.45 -6.14
C ASN A 219 -14.34 -10.40 -7.15
N GLY A 220 -14.02 -9.11 -7.00
CA GLY A 220 -14.41 -8.05 -7.93
C GLY A 220 -15.92 -7.78 -8.03
N PHE A 221 -16.74 -8.31 -7.09
CA PHE A 221 -18.20 -8.31 -7.16
C PHE A 221 -18.84 -7.58 -5.96
N ASP A 222 -20.04 -7.02 -6.17
CA ASP A 222 -20.87 -6.48 -5.09
C ASP A 222 -21.64 -7.58 -4.34
N ASP A 223 -22.16 -7.25 -3.15
CA ASP A 223 -22.87 -8.20 -2.27
C ASP A 223 -24.04 -8.92 -2.98
N ALA A 224 -24.79 -8.21 -3.83
CA ALA A 224 -25.93 -8.76 -4.54
C ALA A 224 -25.50 -9.76 -5.64
N THR A 225 -24.42 -9.45 -6.35
CA THR A 225 -23.79 -10.35 -7.32
C THR A 225 -23.18 -11.56 -6.62
N LEU A 226 -22.57 -11.39 -5.45
CA LEU A 226 -22.02 -12.47 -4.63
C LEU A 226 -23.13 -13.40 -4.11
N GLU A 227 -24.24 -12.86 -3.58
CA GLU A 227 -25.38 -13.67 -3.14
C GLU A 227 -25.98 -14.48 -4.30
N LYS A 228 -26.11 -13.88 -5.49
CA LYS A 228 -26.55 -14.58 -6.69
C LYS A 228 -25.57 -15.69 -7.08
N LEU A 229 -24.28 -15.38 -7.27
CA LEU A 229 -23.25 -16.36 -7.66
C LEU A 229 -23.11 -17.49 -6.63
N GLN A 230 -23.28 -17.21 -5.34
CA GLN A 230 -23.25 -18.22 -4.29
C GLN A 230 -24.42 -19.20 -4.38
N ASN A 231 -25.56 -18.80 -4.94
CA ASN A 231 -26.68 -19.68 -5.25
C ASN A 231 -26.51 -20.40 -6.60
N ASP A 232 -26.09 -19.68 -7.65
CA ASP A 232 -25.90 -20.21 -9.01
C ASP A 232 -24.80 -21.30 -9.08
N LEU A 233 -23.67 -21.11 -8.38
CA LEU A 233 -22.50 -22.01 -8.46
C LEU A 233 -22.60 -23.22 -7.52
N LYS A 234 -23.28 -23.09 -6.37
CA LYS A 234 -23.35 -24.11 -5.31
C LYS A 234 -23.82 -25.51 -5.79
N PRO A 235 -24.77 -25.65 -6.74
CA PRO A 235 -25.12 -26.95 -7.32
C PRO A 235 -23.96 -27.67 -8.02
N ASN A 236 -22.99 -26.91 -8.56
CA ASN A 236 -21.79 -27.43 -9.21
C ASN A 236 -20.55 -27.36 -8.29
N MET A 237 -20.70 -27.32 -6.95
CA MET A 237 -19.57 -27.30 -6.02
C MET A 237 -19.68 -28.39 -4.95
N THR A 238 -18.65 -29.22 -4.85
CA THR A 238 -18.50 -30.21 -3.79
C THR A 238 -17.62 -29.65 -2.68
N LYS A 239 -18.11 -29.65 -1.43
CA LYS A 239 -17.30 -29.30 -0.26
C LYS A 239 -16.38 -30.45 0.11
N ILE A 240 -15.07 -30.21 0.10
CA ILE A 240 -14.04 -31.19 0.50
C ILE A 240 -13.32 -30.82 1.81
N SER A 241 -13.49 -29.59 2.31
CA SER A 241 -12.91 -29.11 3.58
C SER A 241 -11.40 -29.40 3.71
N LYS A 242 -10.63 -29.20 2.62
CA LYS A 242 -9.18 -29.44 2.52
C LYS A 242 -8.73 -30.91 2.64
N ASN A 243 -9.65 -31.86 2.54
CA ASN A 243 -9.36 -33.30 2.59
C ASN A 243 -8.61 -33.76 1.32
N PRO A 244 -7.35 -34.23 1.41
CA PRO A 244 -6.59 -34.69 0.24
C PRO A 244 -7.24 -35.88 -0.47
N ASN A 245 -7.96 -36.73 0.27
CA ASN A 245 -8.58 -37.95 -0.25
C ASN A 245 -9.84 -37.67 -1.10
N GLN A 246 -10.26 -36.41 -1.21
CA GLN A 246 -11.43 -35.97 -1.97
C GLN A 246 -11.07 -35.10 -3.19
N ILE A 247 -9.78 -34.98 -3.52
CA ILE A 247 -9.31 -34.28 -4.73
C ILE A 247 -9.66 -35.13 -5.97
N PRO A 248 -10.39 -34.58 -6.97
CA PRO A 248 -10.64 -35.30 -8.22
C PRO A 248 -9.36 -35.56 -9.02
N LYS A 249 -9.28 -36.70 -9.72
CA LYS A 249 -8.09 -37.10 -10.52
C LYS A 249 -7.66 -36.11 -11.60
N TRP A 250 -8.52 -35.16 -12.00
CA TRP A 250 -8.22 -34.11 -12.97
C TRP A 250 -7.56 -32.87 -12.36
N LEU A 251 -7.57 -32.71 -11.02
CA LEU A 251 -7.00 -31.55 -10.32
C LEU A 251 -5.63 -31.88 -9.73
N ASN A 252 -4.57 -31.39 -10.36
CA ASN A 252 -3.22 -31.43 -9.79
C ASN A 252 -3.00 -30.22 -8.86
N VAL A 253 -2.97 -30.43 -7.55
CA VAL A 253 -2.81 -29.38 -6.53
C VAL A 253 -1.90 -29.83 -5.38
N ASN A 254 -0.98 -28.96 -4.95
CA ASN A 254 -0.09 -29.23 -3.83
C ASN A 254 -0.82 -29.14 -2.48
N ARG A 255 -0.33 -29.88 -1.47
CA ARG A 255 -0.99 -30.07 -0.16
C ARG A 255 -1.39 -28.77 0.55
N ASP A 256 -0.58 -27.72 0.43
CA ASP A 256 -0.84 -26.43 1.08
C ASP A 256 -1.92 -25.58 0.39
N LEU A 257 -2.29 -25.93 -0.85
CA LEU A 257 -3.25 -25.20 -1.68
C LEU A 257 -4.59 -25.94 -1.86
N ILE A 258 -4.81 -27.05 -1.14
CA ILE A 258 -6.08 -27.80 -1.22
C ILE A 258 -7.22 -26.91 -0.69
N PRO A 259 -8.30 -26.68 -1.48
CA PRO A 259 -9.37 -25.75 -1.13
C PRO A 259 -10.43 -26.38 -0.21
N ASP A 260 -11.34 -25.54 0.31
CA ASP A 260 -12.51 -25.99 1.06
C ASP A 260 -13.63 -26.57 0.15
N PHE A 261 -13.69 -26.12 -1.10
CA PHE A 261 -14.65 -26.56 -2.13
C PHE A 261 -13.94 -26.74 -3.47
N ILE A 262 -14.42 -27.69 -4.29
CA ILE A 262 -13.97 -27.93 -5.68
C ILE A 262 -15.21 -27.95 -6.58
N VAL A 263 -15.09 -27.42 -7.81
CA VAL A 263 -16.15 -27.50 -8.82
C VAL A 263 -16.35 -28.95 -9.30
N THR A 264 -17.60 -29.42 -9.43
CA THR A 264 -17.89 -30.81 -9.75
C THR A 264 -17.61 -31.14 -11.23
N ASP A 265 -18.08 -30.29 -12.15
CA ASP A 265 -17.66 -30.27 -13.56
C ASP A 265 -17.11 -28.88 -13.94
N PRO A 266 -15.78 -28.73 -14.16
CA PRO A 266 -15.18 -27.47 -14.63
C PRO A 266 -15.74 -26.95 -15.96
N LYS A 267 -16.37 -27.79 -16.78
CA LYS A 267 -16.94 -27.40 -18.08
C LYS A 267 -18.26 -26.65 -17.97
N GLN A 268 -18.87 -26.64 -16.77
CA GLN A 268 -20.06 -25.85 -16.45
C GLN A 268 -19.72 -24.61 -15.59
N SER A 269 -18.43 -24.28 -15.44
CA SER A 269 -17.99 -23.05 -14.78
C SER A 269 -18.24 -21.82 -15.66
N PRO A 270 -18.55 -20.64 -15.08
CA PRO A 270 -18.42 -19.37 -15.80
C PRO A 270 -16.95 -19.08 -16.10
N VAL A 271 -16.69 -18.30 -17.15
CA VAL A 271 -15.35 -17.78 -17.44
C VAL A 271 -15.22 -16.38 -16.84
N TRP A 272 -14.17 -16.14 -16.07
CA TRP A 272 -13.84 -14.84 -15.49
C TRP A 272 -12.45 -14.39 -15.96
N GLU A 273 -12.31 -13.09 -16.20
CA GLU A 273 -11.03 -12.46 -16.49
C GLU A 273 -10.33 -12.08 -15.20
N ILE A 274 -9.07 -12.51 -15.05
CA ILE A 274 -8.24 -12.22 -13.89
C ILE A 274 -7.16 -11.23 -14.30
N THR A 275 -7.02 -10.15 -13.55
CA THR A 275 -5.89 -9.22 -13.64
C THR A 275 -5.09 -9.29 -12.35
N GLY A 276 -3.76 -9.20 -12.44
CA GLY A 276 -2.86 -9.05 -11.30
C GLY A 276 -1.74 -8.07 -11.66
N ALA A 277 -0.91 -7.70 -10.69
CA ALA A 277 0.13 -6.69 -10.88
C ALA A 277 1.32 -7.23 -11.69
N GLU A 278 1.77 -8.45 -11.38
CA GLU A 278 2.84 -9.16 -12.08
C GLU A 278 2.64 -10.68 -11.98
N PHE A 279 3.34 -11.44 -12.82
CA PHE A 279 3.54 -12.87 -12.61
C PHE A 279 4.83 -13.12 -11.82
N SER A 280 4.89 -14.20 -11.05
CA SER A 280 6.09 -14.63 -10.32
C SER A 280 6.26 -16.15 -10.33
N LYS A 281 7.39 -16.65 -9.81
CA LYS A 281 7.66 -18.09 -9.66
C LYS A 281 7.63 -18.49 -8.19
N SER A 282 6.88 -19.54 -7.87
CA SER A 282 6.81 -20.18 -6.55
C SER A 282 6.80 -21.70 -6.66
N LYS A 283 7.51 -22.38 -5.77
CA LYS A 283 7.58 -23.85 -5.69
C LYS A 283 6.23 -24.51 -5.32
N GLN A 284 5.22 -23.73 -4.94
CA GLN A 284 3.92 -24.23 -4.49
C GLN A 284 2.89 -24.41 -5.61
N HIS A 285 3.01 -23.77 -6.78
CA HIS A 285 2.01 -23.87 -7.85
C HIS A 285 2.33 -24.99 -8.86
N THR A 286 1.32 -25.77 -9.21
CA THR A 286 1.43 -26.91 -10.14
C THR A 286 1.50 -26.48 -11.62
N ALA A 287 1.07 -25.27 -11.95
CA ALA A 287 1.19 -24.67 -13.28
C ALA A 287 2.61 -24.11 -13.52
N ASN A 288 3.61 -24.99 -13.64
CA ASN A 288 5.03 -24.60 -13.85
C ASN A 288 5.54 -23.58 -12.79
N GLY A 289 5.05 -23.68 -11.55
CA GLY A 289 5.34 -22.71 -10.49
C GLY A 289 4.88 -21.27 -10.76
N ILE A 290 4.14 -20.99 -11.85
CA ILE A 290 3.67 -19.65 -12.18
C ILE A 290 2.63 -19.23 -11.14
N SER A 291 2.82 -18.04 -10.57
CA SER A 291 1.87 -17.34 -9.71
C SER A 291 1.51 -16.00 -10.32
N ILE A 292 0.43 -15.40 -9.83
CA ILE A 292 -0.02 -14.04 -10.16
C ILE A 292 -0.08 -13.27 -8.84
N ARG A 293 0.58 -12.11 -8.74
CA ARG A 293 0.46 -11.22 -7.57
C ARG A 293 -0.80 -10.37 -7.64
N PHE A 294 -1.41 -10.18 -6.48
CA PHE A 294 -2.66 -9.42 -6.29
C PHE A 294 -3.76 -9.76 -7.33
N PRO A 295 -4.07 -11.05 -7.58
CA PRO A 295 -5.03 -11.45 -8.60
C PRO A 295 -6.44 -11.03 -8.19
N ARG A 296 -7.16 -10.35 -9.08
CA ARG A 296 -8.54 -9.90 -8.90
C ARG A 296 -9.35 -10.27 -10.15
N VAL A 297 -10.60 -10.72 -9.96
CA VAL A 297 -11.57 -10.79 -11.06
C VAL A 297 -11.86 -9.35 -11.50
N THR A 298 -11.68 -9.07 -12.79
CA THR A 298 -11.93 -7.74 -13.37
C THR A 298 -13.09 -7.73 -14.36
N LYS A 299 -13.50 -8.89 -14.89
CA LYS A 299 -14.63 -9.00 -15.82
C LYS A 299 -15.26 -10.40 -15.82
N VAL A 300 -16.59 -10.48 -15.87
CA VAL A 300 -17.31 -11.71 -16.25
C VAL A 300 -17.27 -11.86 -17.77
N ARG A 301 -16.85 -13.03 -18.27
CA ARG A 301 -16.72 -13.31 -19.70
C ARG A 301 -17.90 -14.18 -20.18
N ASP A 302 -19.09 -13.61 -20.13
CA ASP A 302 -20.31 -14.22 -20.71
C ASP A 302 -20.19 -14.43 -22.24
N ASP A 303 -19.19 -13.79 -22.86
CA ASP A 303 -18.78 -13.96 -24.25
C ASP A 303 -17.82 -15.13 -24.49
N LYS A 304 -17.51 -15.95 -23.48
CA LYS A 304 -16.57 -17.08 -23.56
C LYS A 304 -17.09 -18.38 -22.92
N THR A 305 -16.70 -19.50 -23.52
CA THR A 305 -16.89 -20.85 -22.94
C THR A 305 -15.60 -21.35 -22.26
N TRP A 306 -15.70 -22.44 -21.50
CA TRP A 306 -14.54 -23.12 -20.88
C TRP A 306 -13.42 -23.52 -21.85
N LYS A 307 -13.72 -23.62 -23.15
CA LYS A 307 -12.73 -23.91 -24.22
C LYS A 307 -11.85 -22.70 -24.57
N GLU A 308 -12.32 -21.50 -24.24
CA GLU A 308 -11.71 -20.20 -24.58
C GLU A 308 -11.14 -19.50 -23.33
N ALA A 309 -11.22 -20.17 -22.18
CA ALA A 309 -10.48 -19.81 -20.97
C ALA A 309 -8.96 -20.04 -21.17
N THR A 310 -8.14 -19.32 -20.42
CA THR A 310 -6.68 -19.44 -20.45
C THR A 310 -6.23 -20.88 -20.17
N ASN A 311 -5.58 -21.51 -21.13
CA ASN A 311 -4.94 -22.81 -20.98
C ASN A 311 -3.49 -22.65 -20.45
N PHE A 312 -2.84 -23.78 -20.15
CA PHE A 312 -1.49 -23.80 -19.57
C PHE A 312 -0.41 -23.25 -20.52
N ASP A 313 -0.53 -23.51 -21.82
CA ASP A 313 0.44 -23.07 -22.82
C ASP A 313 0.38 -21.55 -23.00
N TYR A 314 -0.82 -20.98 -23.10
CA TYR A 314 -1.06 -19.53 -23.17
C TYR A 314 -0.70 -18.83 -21.85
N LEU A 315 -0.92 -19.47 -20.69
CA LEU A 315 -0.42 -18.96 -19.40
C LEU A 315 1.12 -18.89 -19.37
N THR A 316 1.79 -19.88 -19.97
CA THR A 316 3.26 -19.89 -20.09
C THR A 316 3.74 -18.83 -21.07
N GLU A 317 3.06 -18.65 -22.21
CA GLU A 317 3.32 -17.58 -23.17
C GLU A 317 3.17 -16.19 -22.54
N LEU A 318 2.11 -15.96 -21.75
CA LEU A 318 1.89 -14.72 -20.99
C LEU A 318 2.99 -14.51 -19.93
N PHE A 319 3.42 -15.56 -19.24
CA PHE A 319 4.52 -15.48 -18.27
C PHE A 319 5.83 -15.07 -18.95
N GLU A 320 6.21 -15.71 -20.05
CA GLU A 320 7.43 -15.38 -20.79
C GLU A 320 7.38 -13.95 -21.38
N LYS A 321 6.23 -13.52 -21.91
CA LYS A 321 6.00 -12.15 -22.40
C LYS A 321 5.95 -11.08 -21.30
N SER A 322 5.73 -11.47 -20.04
CA SER A 322 5.69 -10.56 -18.90
C SER A 322 7.07 -10.22 -18.34
N LYS A 323 8.10 -11.00 -18.67
CA LYS A 323 9.48 -10.69 -18.31
C LYS A 323 9.91 -9.39 -19.00
N PRO A 324 10.73 -8.54 -18.35
CA PRO A 324 11.31 -7.39 -19.03
C PRO A 324 12.10 -7.88 -20.25
N SER A 325 11.88 -7.28 -21.40
CA SER A 325 12.63 -7.65 -22.60
C SER A 325 14.11 -7.39 -22.37
N LYS A 326 14.93 -8.43 -22.48
CA LYS A 326 16.36 -8.26 -22.73
C LYS A 326 16.48 -7.37 -23.96
N LYS A 327 16.99 -6.16 -23.78
CA LYS A 327 17.56 -5.44 -24.92
C LYS A 327 18.85 -6.17 -25.26
N GLU A 328 18.95 -6.62 -26.50
CA GLU A 328 20.19 -7.18 -27.04
C GLU A 328 21.23 -6.05 -27.11
N ASN A 329 22.02 -5.96 -26.05
CA ASN A 329 23.45 -5.72 -26.11
C ASN A 329 24.08 -6.77 -25.18
N ASP A 330 25.28 -7.21 -25.57
CA ASP A 330 26.21 -7.99 -24.76
C ASP A 330 25.74 -9.42 -24.42
N GLU A 331 26.05 -10.34 -25.35
CA GLU A 331 26.29 -11.74 -25.03
C GLU A 331 27.58 -11.84 -24.20
N ASP A 332 27.45 -12.26 -22.94
CA ASP A 332 28.47 -13.02 -22.22
C ASP A 332 27.72 -14.22 -21.61
N GLU A 333 27.90 -15.41 -22.21
CA GLU A 333 27.50 -16.67 -21.59
C GLU A 333 28.70 -17.24 -20.82
N ASP A 334 28.47 -17.47 -19.52
CA ASP A 334 29.06 -18.53 -18.70
C ASP A 334 30.60 -18.49 -18.43
N GLU A 335 31.13 -18.98 -17.30
CA GLU A 335 30.47 -19.63 -16.15
C GLU A 335 31.21 -19.31 -14.83
N GLU A 336 30.67 -19.83 -13.72
CA GLU A 336 31.03 -19.63 -12.32
C GLU A 336 32.53 -19.42 -11.99
N ASN A 337 32.91 -18.14 -11.99
CA ASN A 337 33.84 -17.47 -11.06
C ASN A 337 33.58 -17.75 -9.55
N LEU A 338 33.57 -19.02 -9.17
CA LEU A 338 33.83 -19.54 -7.84
C LEU A 338 34.96 -18.74 -7.13
N PHE A 339 36.23 -18.84 -7.54
CA PHE A 339 37.35 -18.08 -6.95
C PHE A 339 38.55 -17.85 -7.90
N HIS A 340 39.14 -16.63 -7.85
CA HIS A 340 40.54 -16.26 -8.24
C HIS A 340 40.91 -16.29 -9.75
N PHE A 341 42.02 -15.66 -10.21
CA PHE A 341 42.60 -14.31 -9.95
C PHE A 341 43.76 -14.05 -10.97
N GLY A 342 43.73 -12.96 -11.73
CA GLY A 342 44.84 -12.49 -12.60
C GLY A 342 45.09 -13.29 -13.90
N ASP A 343 45.88 -12.80 -14.87
CA ASP A 343 46.57 -11.49 -14.92
C ASP A 343 46.96 -11.05 -16.36
N THR A 344 47.12 -9.73 -16.57
CA THR A 344 47.79 -9.01 -17.70
C THR A 344 47.41 -9.21 -19.19
N ASN A 345 47.20 -8.05 -19.85
CA ASN A 345 47.62 -7.68 -21.23
C ASN A 345 46.96 -8.39 -22.46
N ASP A 346 46.75 -7.74 -23.62
CA ASP A 346 47.26 -6.45 -24.14
C ASP A 346 46.32 -5.80 -25.22
N ASN A 347 46.66 -4.56 -25.61
CA ASN A 347 46.08 -3.71 -26.69
C ASN A 347 45.43 -4.43 -27.92
N ASN A 348 44.35 -3.94 -28.56
CA ASN A 348 44.35 -2.68 -29.36
C ASN A 348 42.96 -2.22 -29.92
N ASN A 349 42.92 -0.93 -30.31
CA ASN A 349 42.08 -0.24 -31.32
C ASN A 349 41.34 -1.10 -32.41
N ASN A 350 40.21 -0.71 -33.04
CA ASN A 350 39.91 0.62 -33.63
C ASN A 350 38.46 0.80 -34.21
N ASN A 351 37.81 1.95 -33.94
CA ASN A 351 36.98 2.82 -34.83
C ASN A 351 35.83 2.38 -35.81
N ASN A 352 34.83 3.28 -35.90
CA ASN A 352 33.89 3.61 -37.02
C ASN A 352 32.61 2.77 -37.28
N SER A 353 31.49 3.29 -37.84
CA SER A 353 30.90 4.67 -37.93
C SER A 353 29.52 4.64 -38.65
N SER A 354 28.74 5.75 -38.60
CA SER A 354 27.52 6.09 -39.40
C SER A 354 26.17 5.45 -38.97
N ASN A 355 25.11 6.22 -38.63
CA ASN A 355 24.17 7.04 -39.46
C ASN A 355 23.24 6.16 -40.34
N ASN A 356 21.91 6.38 -40.53
CA ASN A 356 20.97 7.49 -40.25
C ASN A 356 19.49 7.01 -40.55
N ASN A 357 18.33 7.67 -40.30
CA ASN A 357 17.91 8.94 -39.69
C ASN A 357 16.35 8.98 -39.42
N ASN A 358 15.87 9.68 -38.37
CA ASN A 358 14.50 10.29 -38.20
C ASN A 358 13.21 9.41 -38.22
N SER A 359 12.04 9.80 -37.65
CA SER A 359 11.52 11.09 -37.14
C SER A 359 10.76 10.97 -35.79
N PRO A 360 10.60 12.05 -34.99
CA PRO A 360 10.05 11.99 -33.62
C PRO A 360 8.58 12.44 -33.46
N GLN A 361 7.90 11.95 -32.42
CA GLN A 361 6.69 12.58 -31.84
C GLN A 361 7.07 13.52 -30.67
N LYS A 362 6.26 14.58 -30.44
CA LYS A 362 6.55 15.63 -29.46
C LYS A 362 6.10 15.27 -28.04
N PRO A 363 6.86 15.63 -26.99
CA PRO A 363 6.38 15.57 -25.62
C PRO A 363 5.31 16.64 -25.37
N THR A 364 4.25 16.28 -24.64
CA THR A 364 3.31 17.24 -24.05
C THR A 364 4.01 18.06 -22.97
N LYS A 365 3.85 19.38 -22.99
CA LYS A 365 4.39 20.27 -21.96
C LYS A 365 3.55 20.15 -20.70
N ASP A 366 4.10 19.57 -19.64
CA ASP A 366 3.44 19.57 -18.34
C ASP A 366 3.57 20.95 -17.68
N THR A 367 2.44 21.57 -17.33
CA THR A 367 2.37 22.99 -16.94
C THR A 367 2.20 23.16 -15.44
N ASN A 368 3.06 22.54 -14.64
CA ASN A 368 2.97 22.58 -13.17
C ASN A 368 4.27 23.04 -12.47
N LYS A 369 4.80 24.19 -12.86
CA LYS A 369 5.91 24.86 -12.16
C LYS A 369 5.42 25.57 -10.90
N GLY A 370 5.47 24.91 -9.73
CA GLY A 370 5.40 25.63 -8.45
C GLY A 370 5.15 24.80 -7.19
N THR A 371 4.37 23.72 -7.28
CA THR A 371 3.85 22.99 -6.10
C THR A 371 4.30 21.54 -6.06
N ILE A 372 4.41 20.99 -4.85
CA ILE A 372 4.63 19.55 -4.61
C ILE A 372 3.40 18.75 -5.10
N ARG A 373 3.59 17.63 -5.80
CA ARG A 373 2.48 16.71 -6.15
C ARG A 373 2.07 15.95 -4.90
N ILE A 374 0.83 16.11 -4.45
CA ILE A 374 0.30 15.38 -3.29
C ILE A 374 -0.52 14.21 -3.81
N ASP A 375 -0.11 13.00 -3.47
CA ASP A 375 -0.81 11.76 -3.75
C ASP A 375 -1.35 11.17 -2.43
N THR A 376 -2.59 10.68 -2.42
CA THR A 376 -3.24 10.19 -1.19
C THR A 376 -3.81 8.77 -1.32
N CYS A 377 -3.51 7.93 -0.33
CA CYS A 377 -4.20 6.68 -0.07
C CYS A 377 -5.22 6.89 1.06
N HIS A 378 -6.49 6.53 0.85
CA HIS A 378 -7.55 6.68 1.85
C HIS A 378 -7.99 5.32 2.40
N LEU A 379 -7.88 5.13 3.72
CA LEU A 379 -8.51 4.02 4.43
C LEU A 379 -9.95 4.43 4.75
N SER A 380 -10.92 3.71 4.19
CA SER A 380 -12.34 4.04 4.30
C SER A 380 -12.91 3.66 5.69
N PRO A 381 -13.59 4.57 6.41
CA PRO A 381 -14.15 4.29 7.75
C PRO A 381 -15.47 3.49 7.70
N TYR A 382 -15.64 2.55 6.75
CA TYR A 382 -16.92 1.86 6.53
C TYR A 382 -17.38 1.01 7.73
N TRP A 383 -16.44 0.51 8.53
CA TRP A 383 -16.71 -0.22 9.77
C TRP A 383 -17.37 0.67 10.85
N ALA A 384 -17.25 2.01 10.77
CA ALA A 384 -17.95 2.93 11.67
C ALA A 384 -19.46 2.99 11.39
N HIS A 385 -19.91 2.44 10.25
CA HIS A 385 -21.31 2.46 9.83
C HIS A 385 -22.20 1.66 10.78
N LYS A 386 -23.37 2.25 11.13
CA LYS A 386 -24.24 1.82 12.26
C LYS A 386 -24.73 0.37 12.21
N ARG A 387 -24.65 -0.29 11.05
CA ARG A 387 -25.02 -1.70 10.81
C ARG A 387 -24.03 -2.65 11.48
N TYR A 388 -22.73 -2.52 11.17
CA TYR A 388 -21.69 -3.47 11.58
C TYR A 388 -21.31 -3.36 13.06
N ARG A 389 -21.57 -2.22 13.71
CA ARG A 389 -21.48 -2.06 15.18
C ARG A 389 -22.35 -3.04 15.98
N LYS A 390 -23.37 -3.68 15.39
CA LYS A 390 -24.12 -4.77 16.03
C LYS A 390 -23.43 -6.11 15.90
N GLU A 391 -22.99 -6.45 14.69
CA GLU A 391 -22.34 -7.74 14.38
C GLU A 391 -21.03 -7.87 15.16
N TYR A 392 -20.20 -6.83 15.18
CA TYR A 392 -18.92 -6.84 15.92
C TYR A 392 -19.10 -6.86 17.45
N LYS A 393 -20.23 -6.37 18.00
CA LYS A 393 -20.58 -6.51 19.42
C LYS A 393 -21.15 -7.89 19.79
N SER A 394 -21.18 -8.83 18.84
CA SER A 394 -21.55 -10.23 19.04
C SER A 394 -20.42 -11.20 18.62
N LEU A 395 -19.21 -10.69 18.43
CA LEU A 395 -18.00 -11.47 18.19
C LEU A 395 -17.15 -11.61 19.46
#